data_AF-A0A4R1HUX0-F1
#
_entry.id   AF-A0A4R1HUX0-F1
#
_cell.length_a   1.000
_cell.length_b   1.000
_cell.length_c   1.000
_cell.angle_alpha   90.00
_cell.angle_beta   90.00
_cell.angle_gamma   90.00
#
_symmetry.space_group_name_H-M   'P 1'
#
loop_
_entity.id
_entity.type
_entity.pdbx_description
1 polymer ?
#
loop_
_entity_poly.entity_id
_entity_poly.type
_entity_poly.pdbx_seq_one_letter_code
_entity_poly.pdbx_strand_id
1 'polypeptide(L)'
;MNRVPAGAQLTVLMVVTVLLAVLELMFQFTYLGPVPLPIGALVIVLTMPWLVRTTVDAWPTTAGAALVPVVWFLVTVVFGLLGPGGDTLLVAAWQTLLLLVVGVLTGLFCFRRNVDRMIAAAAAAREERSTRPSDPRIGNAGRAT
;
A
#
# COMPACT_ATOMS: atom_id res chain seq x y z
N MET A 1 -23.89 6.58 -9.10
CA MET A 1 -22.79 6.64 -8.11
C MET A 1 -21.80 7.70 -8.57
N ASN A 2 -21.71 8.85 -7.89
CA ASN A 2 -20.73 9.89 -8.24
C ASN A 2 -19.33 9.34 -7.97
N ARG A 3 -18.46 9.31 -8.99
CA ARG A 3 -17.05 8.94 -8.79
C ARG A 3 -16.36 10.10 -8.07
N VAL A 4 -15.87 9.82 -6.87
CA VAL A 4 -15.06 10.75 -6.09
C VAL A 4 -13.81 11.09 -6.91
N PRO A 5 -13.34 12.35 -6.94
CA PRO A 5 -12.11 12.69 -7.64
C PRO A 5 -10.93 11.88 -7.06
N ALA A 6 -10.07 11.34 -7.93
CA ALA A 6 -8.98 10.44 -7.55
C ALA A 6 -8.07 11.02 -6.46
N GLY A 7 -7.82 12.34 -6.50
CA GLY A 7 -7.04 13.03 -5.47
C GLY A 7 -7.68 12.97 -4.08
N ALA A 8 -9.00 13.19 -3.97
CA ALA A 8 -9.68 13.13 -2.68
C ALA A 8 -9.68 11.70 -2.11
N GLN A 9 -9.83 10.69 -2.98
CA GLN A 9 -9.75 9.28 -2.57
C GLN A 9 -8.35 8.94 -2.03
N LEU A 10 -7.28 9.37 -2.72
CA LEU A 10 -5.91 9.17 -2.25
C LEU A 10 -5.67 9.85 -0.90
N THR A 11 -6.10 11.11 -0.74
CA THR A 11 -5.96 11.83 0.54
C THR A 11 -6.64 11.08 1.68
N VAL A 12 -7.88 10.61 1.47
CA VAL A 12 -8.60 9.82 2.48
C VAL A 12 -7.86 8.53 2.81
N LEU A 13 -7.36 7.80 1.80
CA LEU A 13 -6.59 6.58 2.02
C LEU A 13 -5.30 6.84 2.80
N MET A 14 -4.61 7.96 2.55
CA MET A 14 -3.42 8.34 3.32
C MET A 14 -3.76 8.67 4.77
N VAL A 15 -4.83 9.43 4.99
CA VAL A 15 -5.31 9.72 6.35
C VAL A 15 -5.67 8.42 7.07
N VAL A 16 -6.38 7.51 6.41
CA VAL A 16 -6.73 6.19 6.98
C VAL A 16 -5.48 5.37 7.27
N THR A 17 -4.47 5.40 6.40
CA THR A 17 -3.19 4.71 6.60
C THR A 17 -2.48 5.23 7.85
N VAL A 18 -2.39 6.55 8.01
CA VAL A 18 -1.78 7.20 9.19
C VAL A 18 -2.54 6.82 10.46
N LEU A 19 -3.88 6.93 10.44
CA LEU A 19 -4.72 6.61 11.59
C LEU A 19 -4.58 5.14 11.98
N LEU A 20 -4.59 4.22 11.02
CA LEU A 20 -4.38 2.79 11.26
C LEU A 20 -3.00 2.52 11.85
N ALA A 21 -1.93 3.10 11.29
CA ALA A 21 -0.57 2.90 11.79
C ALA A 21 -0.43 3.30 13.27
N VAL A 22 -1.04 4.43 13.66
CA VAL A 22 -1.08 4.88 15.06
C VAL A 22 -1.91 3.93 15.92
N LEU A 23 -3.10 3.53 15.45
CA LEU A 23 -4.00 2.65 16.20
C LEU A 23 -3.39 1.25 16.42
N GLU A 24 -2.75 0.68 15.40
CA GLU A 24 -2.07 -0.60 15.46
C GLU A 24 -0.89 -0.59 16.45
N LEU A 25 -0.15 0.52 16.49
CA LEU A 25 0.91 0.73 17.46
C LEU A 25 0.36 0.84 18.89
N MET A 26 -0.76 1.53 19.08
CA MET A 26 -1.43 1.65 20.39
C MET A 26 -2.01 0.32 20.87
N PHE A 27 -2.64 -0.45 19.96
CA PHE A 27 -3.23 -1.75 20.30
C PHE A 27 -2.22 -2.80 20.73
N GLN A 28 -0.94 -2.56 20.49
CA GLN A 28 0.15 -3.44 20.87
C GLN A 28 0.32 -3.58 22.40
N PHE A 29 -0.24 -2.65 23.16
CA PHE A 29 -0.27 -2.64 24.62
C PHE A 29 -1.61 -3.12 25.20
N THR A 30 -2.41 -3.84 24.41
CA THR A 30 -3.63 -4.49 24.90
C THR A 30 -3.28 -5.79 25.60
N TYR A 31 -3.80 -5.99 26.82
CA TYR A 31 -3.54 -7.19 27.62
C TYR A 31 -4.83 -7.96 27.88
N LEU A 32 -4.73 -9.28 27.85
CA LEU A 32 -5.75 -10.18 28.36
C LEU A 32 -5.18 -10.88 29.61
N GLY A 33 -5.54 -10.34 30.77
CA GLY A 33 -4.86 -10.69 32.03
C GLY A 33 -3.37 -10.34 31.95
N PRO A 34 -2.45 -11.29 32.21
CA PRO A 34 -1.01 -11.04 32.11
C PRO A 34 -0.46 -11.19 30.69
N VAL A 35 -1.25 -11.66 29.73
CA VAL A 35 -0.77 -11.98 28.38
C VAL A 35 -0.98 -10.78 27.45
N PRO A 36 0.09 -10.23 26.86
CA PRO A 36 -0.07 -9.19 25.85
C PRO A 36 -0.64 -9.76 24.55
N LEU A 37 -1.59 -9.04 23.96
CA LEU A 37 -2.25 -9.41 22.72
C LEU A 37 -1.77 -8.50 21.58
N PRO A 38 -1.05 -9.03 20.58
CA PRO A 38 -0.50 -8.22 19.51
C PRO A 38 -1.53 -7.90 18.41
N ILE A 39 -2.64 -7.27 18.80
CA ILE A 39 -3.81 -7.07 17.94
C ILE A 39 -3.45 -6.24 16.71
N GLY A 40 -2.64 -5.18 16.87
CA GLY A 40 -2.18 -4.37 15.75
C GLY A 40 -1.44 -5.17 14.67
N ALA A 41 -0.71 -6.22 15.07
CA ALA A 41 0.01 -7.06 14.12
C ALA A 41 -0.94 -7.99 13.33
N LEU A 42 -2.10 -8.33 13.90
CA LEU A 42 -3.15 -9.05 13.17
C LEU A 42 -3.91 -8.11 12.23
N VAL A 43 -4.20 -6.89 12.71
CA VAL A 43 -4.89 -5.86 11.93
C VAL A 43 -4.09 -5.52 10.67
N ILE A 44 -2.78 -5.32 10.78
CA ILE A 44 -1.95 -4.93 9.62
C ILE A 44 -1.95 -5.97 8.50
N VAL A 45 -2.05 -7.25 8.83
CA VAL A 45 -2.14 -8.34 7.83
C VAL A 45 -3.42 -8.23 7.02
N LEU A 46 -4.49 -7.69 7.59
CA LEU A 46 -5.79 -7.53 6.93
C LEU A 46 -5.91 -6.16 6.24
N THR A 47 -5.45 -5.10 6.88
CA THR A 47 -5.63 -3.72 6.41
C THR A 47 -4.64 -3.36 5.30
N MET A 48 -3.38 -3.81 5.39
CA MET A 48 -2.35 -3.46 4.40
C MET A 48 -2.70 -3.94 2.98
N PRO A 49 -3.10 -5.21 2.75
CA PRO A 49 -3.45 -5.64 1.40
C PRO A 49 -4.66 -4.89 0.83
N TRP A 50 -5.62 -4.54 1.69
CA TRP A 50 -6.81 -3.78 1.30
C TRP A 50 -6.45 -2.34 0.92
N LEU A 51 -5.65 -1.65 1.73
CA LEU A 51 -5.19 -0.28 1.46
C LEU A 51 -4.33 -0.21 0.18
N VAL A 52 -3.38 -1.13 0.01
CA VAL A 52 -2.53 -1.15 -1.19
C VAL A 52 -3.38 -1.40 -2.44
N ARG A 53 -4.30 -2.36 -2.40
CA ARG A 53 -5.19 -2.65 -3.54
C ARG A 53 -6.04 -1.44 -3.91
N THR A 54 -6.72 -0.84 -2.94
CA THR A 54 -7.59 0.32 -3.17
C THR A 54 -6.82 1.54 -3.66
N THR A 55 -5.57 1.71 -3.22
CA THR A 55 -4.67 2.78 -3.71
C THR A 55 -4.24 2.54 -5.14
N VAL A 56 -3.87 1.31 -5.51
CA VAL A 56 -3.48 0.95 -6.89
C VAL A 56 -4.67 1.06 -7.85
N ASP A 57 -5.87 0.70 -7.41
CA ASP A 57 -7.09 0.85 -8.21
C ASP A 57 -7.40 2.33 -8.49
N ALA A 58 -7.09 3.24 -7.57
CA ALA A 58 -7.25 4.69 -7.74
C ALA A 58 -6.10 5.33 -8.54
N TRP A 59 -4.87 4.83 -8.34
CA TRP A 59 -3.65 5.35 -8.96
C TRP A 59 -2.73 4.19 -9.38
N PRO A 60 -2.89 3.67 -10.61
CA PRO A 60 -2.22 2.45 -11.08
C PRO A 60 -0.77 2.72 -11.47
N THR A 61 0.05 3.07 -10.48
CA THR A 61 1.48 3.34 -10.62
C THR A 61 2.27 2.54 -9.58
N THR A 62 3.54 2.25 -9.88
CA THR A 62 4.47 1.65 -8.92
C THR A 62 4.59 2.51 -7.65
N ALA A 63 4.55 3.84 -7.81
CA ALA A 63 4.53 4.77 -6.70
C ALA A 63 3.29 4.60 -5.81
N GLY A 64 2.11 4.46 -6.42
CA GLY A 64 0.86 4.17 -5.70
C GLY A 64 0.92 2.87 -4.88
N ALA A 65 1.53 1.82 -5.43
CA ALA A 65 1.72 0.55 -4.72
C ALA A 65 2.69 0.66 -3.52
N ALA A 66 3.72 1.52 -3.62
CA ALA A 66 4.69 1.74 -2.55
C ALA A 66 4.21 2.73 -1.49
N LEU A 67 3.28 3.63 -1.84
CA LEU A 67 2.91 4.77 -1.01
C LEU A 67 2.38 4.35 0.37
N VAL A 68 1.40 3.43 0.40
CA VAL A 68 0.79 2.95 1.65
C VAL A 68 1.83 2.32 2.60
N PRO A 69 2.60 1.29 2.21
CA PRO A 69 3.54 0.66 3.14
C PRO A 69 4.66 1.60 3.59
N VAL A 70 5.10 2.53 2.74
CA VAL A 70 6.09 3.55 3.12
C VAL A 70 5.52 4.53 4.14
N VAL A 71 4.31 5.07 3.89
CA VAL A 71 3.65 5.99 4.82
C VAL A 71 3.39 5.31 6.16
N TRP A 72 2.86 4.09 6.14
CA TRP A 72 2.67 3.29 7.34
C TRP A 72 3.98 3.12 8.12
N PHE A 73 5.04 2.66 7.45
CA PHE A 73 6.35 2.43 8.08
C PHE A 73 6.90 3.71 8.72
N LEU A 74 6.85 4.83 7.99
CA LEU A 74 7.30 6.11 8.51
C LEU A 74 6.50 6.54 9.74
N VAL A 75 5.18 6.43 9.71
CA VAL A 75 4.33 6.78 10.86
C VAL A 75 4.63 5.88 12.04
N THR A 76 4.69 4.56 11.84
CA THR A 76 5.00 3.60 12.90
C THR A 76 6.38 3.84 13.51
N VAL A 77 7.40 4.16 12.70
CA VAL A 77 8.74 4.47 13.20
C VAL A 77 8.76 5.79 13.96
N VAL A 78 8.17 6.86 13.40
CA VAL A 78 8.15 8.18 14.04
C VAL A 78 7.41 8.13 15.36
N PHE A 79 6.18 7.60 15.39
CA PHE A 79 5.39 7.50 16.62
C PHE A 79 5.93 6.43 17.57
N GLY A 80 6.52 5.36 17.05
CA GLY A 80 7.09 4.30 17.88
C GLY A 80 8.37 4.73 18.57
N LEU A 81 9.17 5.61 17.98
CA LEU A 81 10.39 6.13 18.60
C LEU A 81 10.14 7.36 19.46
N LEU A 82 9.27 8.27 19.02
CA LEU A 82 9.06 9.55 19.69
C LEU A 82 7.91 9.54 20.70
N GLY A 83 6.99 8.59 20.61
CA GLY A 83 5.84 8.44 21.49
C GLY A 83 4.90 9.64 21.51
N PRO A 84 3.57 9.43 21.57
CA PRO A 84 2.66 10.55 21.78
C PRO A 84 2.87 11.22 23.15
N GLY A 85 3.43 10.51 24.13
CA GLY A 85 3.74 11.00 25.49
C GLY A 85 5.22 11.31 25.73
N GLY A 86 6.06 11.30 24.68
CA GLY A 86 7.52 11.39 24.81
C GLY A 86 8.20 10.06 25.19
N ASP A 87 7.47 8.96 25.10
CA ASP A 87 7.91 7.60 25.43
C ASP A 87 8.32 6.79 24.19
N THR A 88 9.18 5.78 24.36
CA THR A 88 9.55 4.91 23.23
C THR A 88 8.70 3.65 23.26
N LEU A 89 7.87 3.44 22.24
CA LEU A 89 6.98 2.27 22.11
C LEU A 89 7.63 1.11 21.33
N LEU A 90 8.41 1.41 20.29
CA LEU A 90 8.86 0.43 19.29
C LEU A 90 9.85 -0.61 19.81
N VAL A 91 10.70 -0.22 20.76
CA VAL A 91 11.73 -1.10 21.36
C VAL A 91 11.42 -1.45 22.81
N ALA A 92 10.32 -0.92 23.37
CA ALA A 92 9.92 -1.20 24.75
C ALA A 92 9.30 -2.60 24.91
N ALA A 93 8.79 -3.19 23.83
CA ALA A 93 8.00 -4.41 23.90
C ALA A 93 8.27 -5.31 22.68
N TRP A 94 8.21 -6.63 22.84
CA TRP A 94 8.39 -7.56 21.73
C TRP A 94 7.22 -7.48 20.73
N GLN A 95 6.06 -7.06 21.20
CA GLN A 95 4.83 -6.92 20.44
C GLN A 95 4.96 -5.83 19.36
N THR A 96 5.62 -4.72 19.67
CA THR A 96 5.85 -3.62 18.73
C THR A 96 6.92 -3.96 17.70
N LEU A 97 7.94 -4.74 18.09
CA LEU A 97 8.87 -5.34 17.14
C LEU A 97 8.17 -6.33 16.19
N LEU A 98 7.25 -7.15 16.71
CA LEU A 98 6.46 -8.06 15.90
C LEU A 98 5.59 -7.29 14.89
N LEU A 99 4.91 -6.22 15.33
CA LEU A 99 4.16 -5.32 14.42
C LEU A 99 5.05 -4.80 13.29
N LEU A 100 6.26 -4.33 13.63
CA LEU A 100 7.18 -3.79 12.64
C LEU A 100 7.57 -4.86 11.61
N VAL A 101 7.97 -6.04 12.06
CA VAL A 101 8.37 -7.15 11.18
C VAL A 101 7.20 -7.60 10.31
N VAL A 102 6.04 -7.88 10.91
CA VAL A 102 4.85 -8.37 10.19
C VAL A 102 4.34 -7.33 9.19
N GLY A 103 4.29 -6.05 9.59
CA GLY A 103 3.84 -4.98 8.71
C GLY A 103 4.80 -4.72 7.55
N VAL A 104 6.12 -4.75 7.78
CA VAL A 104 7.12 -4.65 6.70
C VAL A 104 7.02 -5.81 5.72
N LEU A 105 6.92 -7.05 6.23
CA LEU A 105 6.79 -8.24 5.39
C LEU A 105 5.50 -8.20 4.56
N THR A 106 4.38 -7.84 5.18
CA THR A 106 3.08 -7.72 4.50
C THR A 106 3.11 -6.61 3.46
N GLY A 107 3.67 -5.45 3.80
CA GLY A 107 3.83 -4.31 2.91
C GLY A 107 4.68 -4.66 1.68
N LEU A 108 5.84 -5.31 1.90
CA LEU A 108 6.72 -5.73 0.81
C LEU A 108 6.06 -6.79 -0.08
N PHE A 109 5.35 -7.76 0.51
CA PHE A 109 4.59 -8.75 -0.23
C PHE A 109 3.51 -8.11 -1.12
N CYS A 110 2.73 -7.18 -0.56
CA CYS A 110 1.68 -6.48 -1.29
C CYS A 110 2.25 -5.59 -2.40
N PHE A 111 3.33 -4.86 -2.13
CA PHE A 111 4.02 -4.05 -3.13
C PHE A 111 4.48 -4.92 -4.30
N ARG A 112 5.25 -5.98 -4.02
CA ARG A 112 5.77 -6.90 -5.03
C ARG A 112 4.65 -7.50 -5.88
N ARG A 113 3.61 -8.03 -5.23
CA ARG A 113 2.46 -8.65 -5.92
C ARG A 113 1.77 -7.69 -6.90
N ASN A 114 1.65 -6.41 -6.54
CA ASN A 114 1.01 -5.43 -7.43
C ASN A 114 1.94 -5.00 -8.58
N VAL A 115 3.24 -4.85 -8.32
CA VAL A 115 4.22 -4.58 -9.38
C VAL A 115 4.25 -5.72 -10.41
N ASP A 116 4.29 -6.99 -9.95
CA ASP A 116 4.28 -8.16 -10.83
C ASP A 116 3.04 -8.19 -11.73
N ARG A 117 1.88 -7.84 -11.19
CA ARG A 117 0.62 -7.72 -11.96
C ARG A 117 0.67 -6.63 -13.02
N MET A 118 1.26 -5.48 -12.69
CA MET A 118 1.40 -4.37 -13.63
C MET A 118 2.35 -4.72 -14.78
N ILE A 119 3.44 -5.42 -14.48
CA ILE A 119 4.39 -5.92 -15.50
C ILE A 119 3.69 -6.92 -16.42
N ALA A 120 2.95 -7.88 -15.85
CA ALA A 120 2.21 -8.87 -16.64
C ALA A 120 1.16 -8.21 -17.55
N ALA A 121 0.42 -7.21 -17.04
CA ALA A 121 -0.55 -6.46 -17.84
C ALA A 121 0.12 -5.66 -18.97
N ALA A 122 1.28 -5.05 -18.70
CA ALA A 122 2.04 -4.34 -19.71
C ALA A 122 2.61 -5.28 -20.80
N ALA A 123 3.02 -6.50 -20.44
CA ALA A 123 3.47 -7.50 -21.39
C ALA A 123 2.34 -7.96 -22.33
N ALA A 124 1.16 -8.29 -21.78
CA ALA A 124 -0.01 -8.69 -22.56
C ALA A 124 -0.45 -7.60 -23.55
N ALA A 125 -0.48 -6.32 -23.12
CA ALA A 125 -0.84 -5.20 -23.99
C ALA A 125 0.17 -4.97 -25.14
N ARG A 126 1.45 -5.33 -24.94
CA ARG A 126 2.47 -5.26 -26.00
C ARG A 126 2.31 -6.38 -27.02
N GLU A 127 2.00 -7.58 -26.56
CA GLU A 127 1.72 -8.73 -27.42
C GLU A 127 0.50 -8.48 -28.31
N GLU A 128 -0.61 -8.01 -27.74
CA GLU A 128 -1.82 -7.65 -28.49
C GLU A 128 -1.53 -6.59 -29.57
N ARG A 129 -0.72 -5.58 -29.24
CA ARG A 129 -0.29 -4.56 -30.20
C ARG A 129 0.57 -5.13 -31.33
N SER A 130 1.40 -6.14 -31.06
CA SER A 130 2.22 -6.81 -32.07
C SER A 130 1.40 -7.71 -32.99
N THR A 131 0.35 -8.36 -32.47
CA THR A 131 -0.52 -9.24 -33.25
C THR A 131 -1.59 -8.48 -34.03
N ARG A 132 -1.85 -7.21 -33.67
CA ARG A 132 -2.81 -6.37 -34.39
C ARG A 132 -2.25 -6.06 -35.79
N PRO A 133 -2.95 -6.45 -36.87
CA PRO A 133 -2.51 -6.14 -38.23
C PRO A 133 -2.26 -4.63 -38.35
N SER A 134 -1.08 -4.23 -38.82
CA SER A 134 -0.78 -2.84 -39.15
C SER A 134 -1.77 -2.39 -40.22
N ASP A 135 -2.77 -1.59 -39.83
CA ASP A 135 -3.79 -1.11 -40.75
C ASP A 135 -3.11 -0.39 -41.93
N PRO A 136 -3.16 -0.95 -43.16
CA PRO A 136 -2.51 -0.37 -44.32
C PRO A 136 -3.04 1.03 -44.65
N ARG A 137 -4.22 1.40 -44.13
CA ARG A 137 -4.89 2.67 -44.41
C ARG A 137 -4.18 3.89 -43.80
N ILE A 138 -3.40 3.72 -42.73
CA ILE A 138 -2.68 4.85 -42.10
C ILE A 138 -1.41 5.22 -42.89
N GLY A 139 -0.83 4.29 -43.65
CA GLY A 139 0.38 4.54 -44.44
C GLY A 139 0.17 5.27 -45.77
N ASN A 140 -1.05 5.26 -46.33
CA ASN A 140 -1.32 5.77 -47.68
C ASN A 140 -1.93 7.19 -47.72
N ALA A 141 -2.38 7.72 -46.58
CA ALA A 141 -2.98 9.06 -46.51
C ALA A 141 -1.96 10.21 -46.61
N GLY A 142 -0.66 9.93 -46.49
CA GLY A 142 0.42 10.94 -46.56
C GLY A 142 1.27 10.92 -47.83
N ARG A 143 0.93 10.09 -48.83
CA ARG A 143 1.75 9.89 -50.05
C ARG A 143 1.15 10.43 -51.35
N ALA A 144 -0.01 11.07 -51.28
CA ALA A 144 -0.79 11.47 -52.46
C ALA A 144 -0.73 12.98 -52.81
N THR A 145 0.26 13.73 -52.32
CA THR A 145 0.45 15.16 -52.67
C THR A 145 1.89 15.45 -53.05
#